data_AF-A0A964J4D5-F1
#
_entry.id   AF-A0A964J4D5-F1
#
_cell.length_a   1.000
_cell.length_b   1.000
_cell.length_c   1.000
_cell.angle_alpha   90.00
_cell.angle_beta   90.00
_cell.angle_gamma   90.00
#
_symmetry.space_group_name_H-M   'P 1'
#
loop_
_entity.id
_entity.type
_entity.pdbx_description
1 polymer ?
#
loop_
_entity_poly.entity_id
_entity_poly.type
_entity_poly.pdbx_seq_one_letter_code
_entity_poly.pdbx_strand_id
1 'polypeptide(L)' 'MRANEVNAEHGHDWNARVMVIGSEIAIARDSEDEAFRVGDSCMVPTNDPHTEKAGPQGVAFIAGCKPT' A
#
# COMPACT_ATOMS: atom_id res chain seq x y z
N MET A 1 -0.05 8.75 -2.94
CA MET A 1 -1.48 8.89 -3.33
C MET A 1 -2.04 10.18 -2.73
N ARG A 2 -3.01 10.81 -3.40
CA ARG A 2 -3.71 12.02 -2.96
C ARG A 2 -4.63 11.72 -1.77
N ALA A 3 -5.11 12.77 -1.11
CA ALA A 3 -6.04 12.67 0.01
C ALA A 3 -7.30 11.86 -0.35
N ASN A 4 -7.62 10.86 0.48
CA ASN A 4 -8.75 9.94 0.31
C ASN A 4 -8.77 9.18 -1.03
N GLU A 5 -7.65 9.13 -1.75
CA GLU A 5 -7.54 8.33 -2.96
C GLU A 5 -7.60 6.84 -2.61
N VAL A 6 -8.34 6.09 -3.43
CA VAL A 6 -8.45 4.64 -3.34
C VAL A 6 -7.87 4.05 -4.61
N ASN A 7 -6.85 3.20 -4.46
CA ASN A 7 -6.43 2.29 -5.51
C ASN A 7 -7.24 1.01 -5.33
N ALA A 8 -8.16 0.75 -6.26
CA ALA A 8 -9.10 -0.36 -6.17
C ALA A 8 -8.37 -1.72 -6.13
N GLU A 9 -9.11 -2.77 -5.81
CA GLU A 9 -8.57 -4.12 -5.72
C GLU A 9 -7.76 -4.49 -6.97
N HIS A 10 -6.50 -4.86 -6.76
CA HIS A 10 -5.58 -5.27 -7.81
C HIS A 10 -4.51 -6.20 -7.24
N GLY A 11 -3.78 -6.85 -8.14
CA GLY A 11 -2.58 -7.59 -7.82
C GLY A 11 -1.52 -7.33 -8.88
N HIS A 12 -0.29 -7.75 -8.61
CA HIS A 12 0.84 -7.58 -9.52
C HIS A 12 1.69 -8.85 -9.59
N ASP A 13 2.38 -9.06 -10.72
CA ASP A 13 3.23 -10.24 -10.97
C ASP A 13 4.64 -10.12 -10.37
N TRP A 14 4.94 -9.03 -9.64
CA TRP A 14 6.20 -8.84 -8.88
C TRP A 14 5.97 -8.86 -7.36
N ASN A 15 7.03 -8.85 -6.56
CA ASN A 15 6.91 -8.55 -5.13
C ASN A 15 7.14 -7.05 -4.91
N ALA A 16 6.30 -6.41 -4.12
CA ALA A 16 6.48 -5.02 -3.71
C ALA A 16 6.80 -4.91 -2.22
N ARG A 17 7.67 -3.97 -1.86
CA ARG A 17 7.83 -3.49 -0.49
C ARG A 17 7.67 -1.98 -0.46
N VAL A 18 6.75 -1.52 0.36
CA VAL A 18 6.42 -0.10 0.53
C VAL A 18 6.95 0.38 1.87
N MET A 19 7.61 1.53 1.90
CA MET A 19 7.96 2.26 3.13
C MET A 19 7.24 3.60 3.13
N VAL A 20 6.44 3.86 4.16
CA VAL A 20 5.70 5.12 4.28
C VAL A 20 6.62 6.22 4.80
N ILE A 21 6.68 7.34 4.07
CA ILE A 21 7.55 8.49 4.39
C ILE A 21 6.75 9.77 4.66
N GLY A 22 5.44 9.74 4.49
CA GLY A 22 4.55 10.85 4.85
C GLY A 22 3.10 10.38 5.02
N SER A 23 2.49 10.78 6.13
CA SER A 23 1.10 10.44 6.52
C SER A 23 0.85 8.94 6.67
N GLU A 24 -0.28 8.42 6.17
CA GLU A 24 -0.73 7.04 6.41
C GLU A 24 -1.53 6.45 5.22
N ILE A 25 -1.49 5.13 5.11
CA ILE A 25 -2.20 4.32 4.12
C ILE A 25 -2.78 3.08 4.79
N ALA A 26 -3.98 2.67 4.41
CA ALA A 26 -4.54 1.37 4.74
C ALA A 26 -4.41 0.44 3.53
N ILE A 27 -3.89 -0.77 3.76
CA ILE A 27 -3.85 -1.84 2.77
C ILE A 27 -4.86 -2.90 3.21
N ALA A 28 -5.85 -3.16 2.36
CA ALA A 28 -6.89 -4.14 2.63
C ALA A 28 -6.57 -5.46 1.94
N ARG A 29 -6.62 -6.56 2.69
CA ARG A 29 -6.49 -7.95 2.20
C ARG A 29 -7.56 -8.82 2.86
N ASP A 30 -8.20 -9.70 2.10
CA ASP A 30 -9.22 -10.60 2.64
C ASP A 30 -10.29 -9.90 3.52
N SER A 31 -10.63 -8.65 3.19
CA SER A 31 -11.55 -7.76 3.94
C SER A 31 -11.02 -7.18 5.27
N GLU A 32 -9.75 -7.38 5.60
CA GLU A 32 -9.09 -6.76 6.76
C GLU A 32 -8.24 -5.56 6.31
N ASP A 33 -8.48 -4.39 6.92
CA ASP A 33 -7.73 -3.16 6.66
C ASP A 33 -6.54 -3.06 7.64
N GLU A 34 -5.30 -3.15 7.14
CA GLU A 34 -4.08 -2.89 7.93
C GLU A 34 -3.54 -1.49 7.65
N ALA A 35 -3.37 -0.67 8.69
CA ALA A 35 -2.90 0.71 8.56
C ALA A 35 -1.39 0.82 8.79
N PHE A 36 -0.71 1.51 7.88
CA PHE A 36 0.72 1.81 7.92
C PHE A 36 0.95 3.32 7.97
N ARG A 37 1.86 3.76 8.84
CA ARG A 37 2.21 5.16 9.08
C ARG A 37 3.69 5.43 8.78
N VAL A 38 4.09 6.69 8.82
CA VAL A 38 5.49 7.10 8.61
C VAL A 38 6.46 6.25 9.44
N GLY A 39 7.42 5.63 8.75
CA GLY A 39 8.40 4.73 9.35
C GLY A 39 8.04 3.25 9.24
N ASP A 40 6.76 2.92 9.01
CA ASP A 40 6.32 1.55 8.79
C ASP A 40 6.67 1.07 7.37
N SER A 41 6.75 -0.25 7.22
CA SER A 41 6.88 -0.88 5.91
C SER A 41 5.95 -2.06 5.75
N CYS A 42 5.42 -2.23 4.55
CA CYS A 42 4.55 -3.34 4.17
C CYS A 42 5.16 -4.13 3.01
N MET A 43 5.12 -5.45 3.07
CA MET A 43 5.37 -6.33 1.92
C MET A 43 4.04 -6.66 1.27
N VAL A 44 3.96 -6.53 -0.05
CA VAL A 44 2.86 -7.01 -0.89
C VAL A 44 3.42 -8.11 -1.80
N PRO A 45 3.07 -9.39 -1.55
CA PRO A 45 3.55 -10.50 -2.36
C PRO A 45 3.04 -10.46 -3.81
N THR A 46 3.71 -11.20 -4.69
CA THR A 46 3.22 -11.49 -6.04
C THR A 46 1.83 -12.13 -5.99
N ASN A 47 0.94 -11.71 -6.89
CA ASN A 47 -0.44 -12.21 -7.03
C ASN A 47 -1.29 -12.11 -5.75
N ASP A 48 -0.97 -11.17 -4.85
CA ASP A 48 -1.74 -10.87 -3.63
C ASP A 48 -2.77 -9.77 -3.92
N PRO A 49 -4.08 -10.08 -4.05
CA PRO A 49 -5.10 -9.08 -4.28
C PRO A 49 -5.23 -8.15 -3.08
N HIS A 50 -5.15 -6.85 -3.31
CA HIS A 50 -5.25 -5.85 -2.25
C HIS A 50 -5.86 -4.54 -2.76
N THR A 51 -6.45 -3.78 -1.83
CA THR A 51 -6.90 -2.39 -2.06
C THR A 51 -6.03 -1.46 -1.25
N GLU A 52 -5.72 -0.28 -1.78
CA GLU A 52 -4.96 0.75 -1.06
C GLU A 52 -5.84 1.97 -0.82
N LYS A 53 -5.87 2.49 0.40
CA LYS A 53 -6.67 3.67 0.78
C LYS A 53 -5.78 4.70 1.47
N ALA A 54 -5.58 5.85 0.86
CA ALA A 54 -4.84 6.95 1.46
C ALA A 54 -5.69 7.68 2.50
N GLY A 55 -5.09 8.10 3.61
CA GLY A 55 -5.78 8.91 4.62
C GLY A 55 -6.18 10.32 4.12
N PRO A 56 -6.84 11.12 4.99
CA PRO A 56 -7.32 12.47 4.64
C PRO A 56 -6.24 13.48 4.23
N GLN A 57 -4.98 13.21 4.56
CA GLN A 57 -3.83 14.04 4.17
C GLN A 57 -3.08 13.49 2.94
N GLY A 58 -3.59 12.42 2.33
CA GLY A 58 -2.86 11.63 1.34
C GLY A 58 -1.74 10.81 1.98
N VAL A 59 -0.89 10.22 1.14
CA VAL A 59 0.28 9.44 1.59
C VAL A 59 1.43 9.59 0.61
N ALA A 60 2.64 9.70 1.16
CA ALA A 60 3.89 9.57 0.42
C ALA A 60 4.61 8.29 0.86
N PHE A 61 5.07 7.50 -0.10
CA PHE A 61 5.79 6.26 0.16
C PHE A 61 6.85 6.00 -0.92
N ILE A 62 7.82 5.15 -0.59
CA ILE A 62 8.78 4.59 -1.55
C ILE A 62 8.41 3.14 -1.77
N ALA A 63 8.30 2.72 -3.02
CA ALA A 63 8.05 1.33 -3.39
C ALA A 63 9.30 0.72 -4.05
N GLY A 64 9.78 -0.39 -3.49
CA GLY A 64 10.74 -1.26 -4.15
C GLY A 64 10.00 -2.42 -4.81
N CYS A 65 10.10 -2.53 -6.13
CA CYS A 65 9.49 -3.62 -6.90
C CYS A 65 10.57 -4.59 -7.35
N LYS A 66 10.46 -5.86 -6.95
CA LYS A 66 11.36 -6.93 -7.40
C LYS A 66 10.59 -7.82 -8.38
N PRO A 67 10.96 -7.81 -9.68
CA PRO A 67 10.44 -8.76 -10.66
C PRO A 67 10.72 -10.19 -10.20
N THR A 68 9.78 -11.09 -10.45
CA THR A 68 9.99 -12.54 -10.32
C THR A 68 10.86 -13.09 -11.43
#